data_AF-A0A182EGT3-F1
#
_entry.id   AF-A0A182EGT3-F1
#
_cell.length_a   1.000
_cell.length_b   1.000
_cell.length_c   1.000
_cell.angle_alpha   90.00
_cell.angle_beta   90.00
_cell.angle_gamma   90.00
#
_symmetry.space_group_name_H-M   'P 1'
#
loop_
_entity.id
_entity.type
_entity.pdbx_description
1 polymer ?
#
loop_
_entity_poly.entity_id
_entity_poly.type
_entity_poly.pdbx_seq_one_letter_code
_entity_poly.pdbx_strand_id
1 'polypeptide(L)'
;MPVMANVKLSTGRPIVNHPHYEDAGLRNRTLKVYSLFSRKPLREVYDALKEMGVNYYIFQPNWCDPRASKSECSYRAMWDLHDPANRKRESLCDLILDVLNGRRLEAFAPFKIVYSARSYIVFELSE
;
A
#
# COMPACT_ATOMS: atom_id res chain seq x y z
N MET A 1 9.97 -9.17 2.94
CA MET A 1 11.21 -8.41 2.67
C MET A 1 11.94 -8.71 1.35
N PRO A 2 11.72 -9.79 0.56
CA PRO A 2 12.57 -10.03 -0.62
C PRO A 2 12.33 -9.03 -1.77
N VAL A 3 11.11 -8.46 -1.90
CA VAL A 3 10.76 -7.58 -3.03
C VAL A 3 11.66 -6.34 -3.11
N MET A 4 11.87 -5.64 -1.99
CA MET A 4 12.67 -4.40 -1.96
C MET A 4 14.13 -4.65 -2.37
N ALA A 5 14.75 -5.71 -1.84
CA ALA A 5 16.11 -6.09 -2.20
C ALA A 5 16.23 -6.49 -3.67
N ASN A 6 15.30 -7.32 -4.16
CA ASN A 6 15.29 -7.77 -5.55
C ASN A 6 15.12 -6.61 -6.53
N VAL A 7 14.25 -5.64 -6.23
CA VAL A 7 14.07 -4.44 -7.06
C VAL A 7 15.37 -3.63 -7.09
N LYS A 8 16.01 -3.40 -5.94
CA LYS A 8 17.27 -2.65 -5.89
C LYS A 8 18.37 -3.34 -6.70
N LEU A 9 18.55 -4.65 -6.53
CA LEU A 9 19.60 -5.42 -7.20
C LEU A 9 19.36 -5.54 -8.72
N SER A 10 18.11 -5.74 -9.14
CA SER A 10 17.80 -6.00 -10.56
C SER A 10 17.67 -4.72 -11.39
N THR A 11 17.33 -3.59 -10.76
CA THR A 11 16.99 -2.35 -11.50
C THR A 11 17.87 -1.17 -11.13
N GLY A 12 18.66 -1.26 -10.06
CA GLY A 12 19.43 -0.13 -9.52
C GLY A 12 18.59 0.97 -8.87
N ARG A 13 17.26 0.94 -8.99
CA ARG A 13 16.35 1.99 -8.53
C ARG A 13 16.43 2.21 -7.01
N PRO A 14 16.35 3.46 -6.53
CA PRO A 14 16.28 3.74 -5.10
C PRO A 14 14.98 3.17 -4.51
N ILE A 15 15.06 2.67 -3.28
CA ILE A 15 13.92 2.14 -2.55
C ILE A 15 13.57 3.11 -1.42
N VAL A 16 12.32 3.59 -1.43
CA VAL A 16 11.82 4.52 -0.40
C VAL A 16 11.70 3.81 0.95
N ASN A 17 11.18 2.59 0.97
CA ASN A 17 10.98 1.85 2.20
C ASN A 17 12.16 0.93 2.53
N HIS A 18 12.75 1.11 3.71
CA HIS A 18 13.73 0.18 4.28
C HIS A 18 13.36 -0.03 5.75
N PRO A 19 12.48 -1.00 6.07
CA PRO A 19 11.90 -1.11 7.39
C PRO A 19 12.94 -1.62 8.38
N HIS A 20 13.37 -0.74 9.28
CA HIS A 20 14.15 -1.07 10.48
C HIS A 20 13.38 -0.61 11.69
N TYR A 21 13.20 -1.51 12.65
CA TYR A 21 12.38 -1.21 13.82
C TYR A 21 13.08 -0.28 14.79
N GLU A 22 14.41 -0.24 14.77
CA GLU A 22 15.25 0.49 15.71
C GLU A 22 15.22 2.01 15.42
N ASP A 23 15.06 2.39 14.15
CA ASP A 23 15.10 3.79 13.71
C ASP A 23 13.69 4.42 13.62
N ALA A 24 13.48 5.53 14.34
CA ALA A 24 12.18 6.20 14.39
C ALA A 24 11.74 6.80 13.05
N GLY A 25 12.68 7.34 12.27
CA GLY A 25 12.41 7.91 10.96
C GLY A 25 12.00 6.84 9.96
N LEU A 26 12.69 5.70 9.96
CA LEU A 26 12.36 4.55 9.11
C LEU A 26 11.01 3.94 9.48
N ARG A 27 10.70 3.79 10.78
CA ARG A 27 9.36 3.36 11.22
C ARG A 27 8.26 4.29 10.69
N ASN A 28 8.42 5.60 10.85
CA ASN A 28 7.43 6.58 10.37
C ASN A 28 7.27 6.52 8.84
N ARG A 29 8.37 6.38 8.10
CA ARG A 29 8.33 6.22 6.64
C ARG A 29 7.61 4.93 6.25
N THR A 30 7.89 3.81 6.92
CA THR A 30 7.19 2.54 6.68
C THR A 30 5.70 2.68 6.95
N LEU A 31 5.27 3.36 8.02
CA LEU A 31 3.85 3.61 8.28
C LEU A 31 3.18 4.38 7.13
N LYS A 32 3.82 5.44 6.62
CA LYS A 32 3.31 6.18 5.45
C LYS A 32 3.19 5.28 4.21
N VAL A 33 4.21 4.47 3.91
CA VAL A 33 4.18 3.55 2.76
C VAL A 33 3.05 2.52 2.90
N TYR A 34 2.88 1.93 4.09
CA TYR A 34 1.89 0.89 4.34
C TYR A 34 0.47 1.45 4.53
N SER A 35 0.28 2.77 4.54
CA SER A 35 -1.04 3.40 4.68
C SER A 35 -2.00 3.06 3.54
N LEU A 36 -1.49 2.51 2.42
CA LEU A 36 -2.33 1.96 1.35
C LEU A 36 -3.17 0.73 1.78
N PHE A 37 -2.80 0.07 2.89
CA PHE A 37 -3.60 -1.01 3.49
C PHE A 37 -4.60 -0.53 4.55
N SER A 38 -4.70 0.78 4.74
CA SER A 38 -5.58 1.41 5.74
C SER A 38 -6.97 1.75 5.16
N ARG A 39 -7.75 2.50 5.93
CA ARG A 39 -9.02 3.12 5.53
C ARG A 39 -8.91 4.64 5.33
N LYS A 40 -7.68 5.16 5.27
CA LYS A 40 -7.44 6.57 4.94
C LYS A 40 -8.00 6.88 3.55
N PRO A 41 -8.48 8.11 3.32
CA PRO A 41 -8.87 8.51 1.97
C PRO A 41 -7.71 8.33 0.98
N LEU A 42 -8.01 7.76 -0.20
CA LEU A 42 -7.02 7.39 -1.21
C LEU A 42 -6.11 8.58 -1.57
N ARG A 43 -6.68 9.79 -1.64
CA ARG A 43 -5.93 11.01 -1.95
C ARG A 43 -4.88 11.37 -0.90
N GLU A 44 -5.19 11.21 0.39
CA GLU A 44 -4.23 11.46 1.49
C GLU A 44 -3.03 10.49 1.39
N VAL A 45 -3.30 9.22 1.09
CA VAL A 45 -2.25 8.21 0.88
C VAL A 45 -1.41 8.55 -0.35
N TYR A 46 -2.05 8.93 -1.45
CA TYR A 46 -1.37 9.33 -2.67
C TYR A 46 -0.43 10.52 -2.45
N ASP A 47 -0.93 11.59 -1.82
CA ASP A 47 -0.15 12.80 -1.56
C ASP A 47 1.04 12.50 -0.63
N ALA A 48 0.85 11.66 0.40
CA ALA A 48 1.93 11.22 1.28
C ALA A 48 3.01 10.40 0.55
N LEU A 49 2.61 9.53 -0.39
CA LEU A 49 3.56 8.78 -1.21
C LEU A 49 4.33 9.69 -2.17
N LYS A 50 3.65 10.66 -2.81
CA LYS A 50 4.29 11.66 -3.68
C LYS A 50 5.27 12.54 -2.91
N GLU A 51 4.92 13.00 -1.72
CA GLU A 51 5.81 13.79 -0.84
C GLU A 51 7.11 13.04 -0.52
N MET A 52 7.05 11.71 -0.42
CA MET A 52 8.24 10.86 -0.23
C MET A 52 9.03 10.55 -1.52
N GLY A 53 8.62 11.09 -2.67
CA GLY A 53 9.27 10.85 -3.96
C GLY A 53 8.97 9.48 -4.58
N VAL A 54 7.83 8.86 -4.23
CA VAL A 54 7.43 7.58 -4.82
C VAL A 54 6.90 7.78 -6.25
N ASN A 55 7.57 7.19 -7.24
CA ASN A 55 7.07 7.14 -8.62
C ASN A 55 6.25 5.87 -8.90
N TYR A 56 6.66 4.75 -8.31
CA TYR A 56 6.02 3.45 -8.47
C TYR A 56 5.79 2.79 -7.12
N TYR A 57 4.63 2.18 -6.94
CA TYR A 57 4.26 1.41 -5.77
C TYR A 57 4.00 -0.05 -6.14
N ILE A 58 4.67 -0.99 -5.47
CA ILE A 58 4.45 -2.42 -5.67
C ILE A 58 3.45 -2.90 -4.61
N PHE A 59 2.24 -3.21 -5.03
CA PHE A 59 1.17 -3.71 -4.18
C PHE A 59 1.04 -5.22 -4.29
N GLN A 60 0.83 -5.88 -3.16
CA GLN A 60 0.71 -7.33 -3.09
C GLN A 60 -0.67 -7.69 -2.49
N PRO A 61 -1.63 -8.18 -3.30
CA PRO A 61 -3.02 -8.40 -2.87
C PRO A 61 -3.19 -9.37 -1.71
N ASN A 62 -2.28 -10.33 -1.55
CA ASN A 62 -2.34 -11.31 -0.46
C ASN A 62 -2.20 -10.68 0.93
N TRP A 63 -1.70 -9.44 1.03
CA TRP A 63 -1.65 -8.71 2.30
C TRP A 63 -3.02 -8.14 2.72
N CYS A 64 -3.98 -8.10 1.79
CA CYS A 64 -5.37 -7.74 2.07
C CYS A 64 -6.23 -8.94 2.48
N ASP A 65 -5.66 -10.15 2.54
CA ASP A 65 -6.43 -11.36 2.83
C ASP A 65 -7.00 -11.33 4.27
N PRO A 66 -8.33 -11.47 4.45
CA PRO A 66 -8.91 -11.59 5.79
C PRO A 66 -8.59 -12.92 6.48
N ARG A 67 -7.98 -13.90 5.81
CA ARG A 67 -7.71 -15.28 6.27
C ARG A 67 -6.76 -15.43 7.46
N ALA A 68 -6.52 -14.38 8.22
CA ALA A 68 -5.99 -14.60 9.55
C ALA A 68 -7.01 -15.48 10.31
N SER A 69 -6.55 -16.60 10.88
CA SER A 69 -7.39 -17.50 11.70
C SER A 69 -8.08 -16.78 12.86
N LYS A 70 -7.62 -15.55 13.16
CA LYS A 70 -8.20 -14.57 14.06
C LYS A 70 -8.40 -13.27 13.30
N SER A 71 -9.60 -12.70 13.37
CA SER A 71 -9.96 -11.45 12.68
C SER A 71 -9.03 -10.27 13.03
N GLU A 72 -8.48 -10.30 14.24
CA GLU A 72 -7.58 -9.32 14.84
C GLU A 72 -6.16 -9.37 14.24
N CYS A 73 -5.79 -10.46 13.57
CA CYS A 73 -4.46 -10.67 13.02
C CYS A 73 -4.38 -10.33 11.52
N SER A 74 -5.17 -9.37 11.05
CA SER A 74 -5.16 -8.88 9.66
C SER A 74 -4.57 -7.47 9.56
N TYR A 75 -4.06 -7.10 8.38
CA TYR A 75 -3.61 -5.72 8.11
C TYR A 75 -4.70 -4.69 8.38
N ARG A 76 -5.92 -5.04 8.02
CA ARG A 76 -7.11 -4.23 8.27
C ARG A 76 -7.32 -3.99 9.77
N ALA A 77 -7.25 -5.05 10.59
CA ALA A 77 -7.42 -4.92 12.04
C ALA A 77 -6.29 -4.11 12.68
N MET A 78 -5.04 -4.30 12.24
CA MET A 78 -3.90 -3.50 12.72
C MET A 78 -4.08 -2.01 12.40
N TRP A 79 -4.56 -1.67 11.20
CA TRP A 79 -4.86 -0.28 10.84
C TRP A 79 -6.08 0.28 11.57
N ASP A 80 -7.12 -0.52 11.82
CA ASP A 80 -8.29 -0.10 12.59
C ASP A 80 -7.94 0.23 14.06
N LEU A 81 -6.90 -0.42 14.61
CA LEU A 81 -6.34 -0.09 15.92
C LEU A 81 -5.43 1.14 15.89
N HIS A 82 -4.60 1.28 14.86
CA HIS A 82 -3.63 2.37 14.72
C HIS A 82 -4.27 3.71 14.33
N ASP A 83 -5.30 3.69 13.48
CA ASP A 83 -6.02 4.87 12.98
C ASP A 83 -7.54 4.72 13.20
N PRO A 84 -8.01 4.82 14.46
CA PRO A 84 -9.41 4.61 14.80
C PRO A 84 -10.35 5.65 14.18
N ALA A 85 -9.84 6.83 13.82
CA ALA A 85 -10.61 7.90 13.19
C ALA A 85 -11.15 7.48 11.81
N ASN A 86 -10.40 6.64 11.09
CA ASN A 86 -10.78 6.16 9.76
C ASN A 86 -11.48 4.79 9.76
N ARG A 87 -11.68 4.16 10.94
CA ARG A 87 -12.25 2.80 11.07
C ARG A 87 -13.60 2.59 10.36
N LYS A 88 -14.41 3.63 10.25
CA LYS A 88 -15.75 3.59 9.62
C LYS A 88 -15.74 3.78 8.10
N ARG A 89 -14.58 4.08 7.49
CA ARG A 89 -14.46 4.30 6.04
C ARG A 89 -14.28 2.99 5.28
N GLU A 90 -14.45 3.05 3.96
CA GLU A 90 -14.11 1.96 3.05
C GLU A 90 -12.61 1.63 3.16
N SER A 91 -12.29 0.33 3.09
CA SER A 91 -10.90 -0.11 3.07
C SER A 91 -10.30 0.11 1.69
N LEU A 92 -9.09 0.65 1.63
CA LEU A 92 -8.37 0.77 0.37
C LEU A 92 -8.07 -0.59 -0.25
N CYS A 93 -7.90 -1.65 0.56
CA CYS A 93 -7.84 -3.02 0.05
C CYS A 93 -9.11 -3.42 -0.71
N ASP A 94 -10.29 -3.14 -0.15
CA ASP A 94 -11.58 -3.50 -0.76
C ASP A 94 -11.73 -2.74 -2.09
N LEU A 95 -11.42 -1.43 -2.09
CA LEU A 95 -11.39 -0.58 -3.28
C LEU A 95 -10.44 -1.11 -4.37
N ILE A 96 -9.18 -1.40 -4.01
CA ILE A 96 -8.16 -1.88 -4.95
C ILE A 96 -8.56 -3.24 -5.53
N LEU A 97 -9.08 -4.16 -4.71
CA LEU A 97 -9.52 -5.47 -5.20
C LEU A 97 -10.72 -5.36 -6.14
N ASP A 98 -11.66 -4.44 -5.90
CA ASP A 98 -12.75 -4.15 -6.83
C ASP A 98 -12.22 -3.64 -8.18
N VAL A 99 -11.25 -2.72 -8.15
CA VAL A 99 -10.56 -2.19 -9.34
C VAL A 99 -9.86 -3.29 -10.12
N LEU A 100 -9.15 -4.19 -9.44
CA LEU A 100 -8.49 -5.34 -10.06
C LEU A 100 -9.48 -6.35 -10.66
N ASN A 101 -10.72 -6.38 -10.18
CA ASN A 101 -11.81 -7.18 -10.74
C ASN A 101 -12.58 -6.45 -11.87
N GLY A 102 -12.06 -5.31 -12.35
CA GLY A 102 -12.66 -4.53 -13.43
C GLY A 102 -13.84 -3.64 -13.02
N ARG A 103 -14.02 -3.40 -11.72
CA ARG A 103 -15.09 -2.55 -11.18
C ARG A 103 -14.52 -1.22 -10.67
N ARG A 104 -15.28 -0.12 -10.80
CA ARG A 104 -14.94 1.18 -10.18
C ARG A 104 -13.52 1.70 -10.54
N LEU A 105 -13.06 1.51 -11.78
CA LEU A 105 -11.72 1.95 -12.25
C LEU A 105 -11.43 3.42 -11.93
N GLU A 106 -12.39 4.31 -12.17
CA GLU A 106 -12.27 5.76 -11.91
C GLU A 106 -12.04 6.10 -10.43
N ALA A 107 -12.48 5.24 -9.51
CA ALA A 107 -12.32 5.46 -8.07
C ALA A 107 -10.87 5.26 -7.59
N PHE A 108 -10.00 4.71 -8.45
CA PHE A 108 -8.58 4.51 -8.14
C PHE A 108 -7.69 5.67 -8.60
N ALA A 109 -8.23 6.63 -9.37
CA ALA A 109 -7.50 7.85 -9.70
C ALA A 109 -7.06 8.57 -8.42
N PRO A 110 -5.83 9.13 -8.36
CA PRO A 110 -4.89 9.33 -9.47
C PRO A 110 -3.86 8.20 -9.69
N PHE A 111 -4.01 7.03 -9.04
CA PHE A 111 -3.12 5.90 -9.31
C PHE A 111 -3.42 5.28 -10.68
N LYS A 112 -2.37 4.82 -11.38
CA LYS A 112 -2.50 4.07 -12.63
C LYS A 112 -1.90 2.69 -12.48
N ILE A 113 -2.61 1.67 -12.93
CA ILE A 113 -2.07 0.30 -12.96
C ILE A 113 -1.23 0.17 -14.23
N VAL A 114 0.08 -0.02 -14.08
CA VAL A 114 1.03 -0.16 -15.20
C VAL A 114 1.51 -1.58 -15.41
N TYR A 115 1.33 -2.46 -14.41
CA TYR A 115 1.63 -3.88 -14.52
C TYR A 115 0.79 -4.68 -13.55
N SER A 116 0.29 -5.84 -13.98
CA SER A 116 -0.50 -6.75 -13.15
C SER A 116 -0.02 -8.18 -13.32
N ALA A 117 0.30 -8.84 -12.21
CA ALA A 117 0.65 -10.25 -12.12
C ALA A 117 -0.10 -10.91 -10.97
N ARG A 118 -0.02 -12.25 -10.91
CA ARG A 118 -0.73 -13.04 -9.89
C ARG A 118 -0.37 -12.67 -8.44
N SER A 119 0.88 -12.28 -8.18
CA SER A 119 1.40 -12.05 -6.83
C SER A 119 1.64 -10.58 -6.48
N TYR A 120 1.65 -9.70 -7.47
CA TYR A 120 1.85 -8.26 -7.27
C TYR A 120 1.31 -7.43 -8.44
N ILE A 121 1.03 -6.17 -8.15
CA ILE A 121 0.60 -5.15 -9.10
C ILE A 121 1.51 -3.95 -8.92
N VAL A 122 1.85 -3.28 -10.01
CA VAL A 122 2.63 -2.05 -9.98
C VAL A 122 1.70 -0.88 -10.30
N PHE A 123 1.62 0.05 -9.35
CA PHE A 123 0.96 1.33 -9.53
C PHE A 123 1.98 2.40 -9.88
N GLU A 124 1.66 3.21 -10.87
CA GLU A 124 2.35 4.45 -11.15
C GLU A 124 1.62 5.60 -10.47
N LEU A 125 2.40 6.50 -9.88
CA LEU A 125 1.93 7.77 -9.36
C LEU A 125 2.32 8.84 -10.37
N SER A 126 1.44 9.14 -11.33
CA SER A 126 1.68 10.20 -12.33
C SER A 126 1.98 11.55 -11.68
N GLU A 127 2.59 12.48 -12.41
CA GLU A 127 2.74 13.88 -12.00
C GLU A 127 1.42 14.64 -12.06
#